data_AF-E3EFS9-F1
#
_entry.id   AF-E3EFS9-F1
#
_cell.length_a   1.000
_cell.length_b   1.000
_cell.length_c   1.000
_cell.angle_alpha   90.00
_cell.angle_beta   90.00
_cell.angle_gamma   90.00
#
_symmetry.space_group_name_H-M   'P 1'
#
loop_
_entity.id
_entity.type
_entity.pdbx_description
1 polymer ?
#
loop_
_entity_poly.entity_id
_entity_poly.type
_entity_poly.pdbx_seq_one_letter_code
_entity_poly.pdbx_strand_id
1 'polypeptide(L)'
;METKWLAYRIFPEPLGTTYQDYDLMNRADVEKLFDYCQILEAMISRQGWQFLINHHSYPVLFEINEGSEWFDCESVEEFIFEVEAHIDSLPI
;
A
#
# COMPACT_ATOMS: atom_id res chain seq x y z
N MET A 1 -21.72 1.86 10.80
CA MET A 1 -20.47 2.46 10.31
C MET A 1 -19.84 1.41 9.45
N GLU A 2 -19.72 1.64 8.14
CA GLU A 2 -18.97 0.74 7.29
C GLU A 2 -17.52 0.76 7.75
N THR A 3 -17.01 -0.40 8.15
CA THR A 3 -15.59 -0.57 8.47
C THR A 3 -14.84 -0.41 7.15
N LYS A 4 -14.36 0.80 6.89
CA LYS A 4 -13.65 1.10 5.64
C LYS A 4 -12.23 0.57 5.77
N TRP A 5 -12.03 -0.66 5.28
CA TRP A 5 -10.72 -1.29 5.22
C TRP A 5 -9.76 -0.40 4.42
N LEU A 6 -8.54 -0.23 4.93
CA LEU A 6 -7.53 0.60 4.29
C LEU A 6 -6.81 -0.18 3.18
N ALA A 7 -6.59 -1.47 3.40
CA ALA A 7 -6.14 -2.41 2.39
C ALA A 7 -6.80 -3.79 2.59
N TYR A 8 -6.77 -4.60 1.54
CA TYR A 8 -7.32 -5.94 1.54
C TYR A 8 -6.40 -6.88 0.75
N ARG A 9 -6.11 -8.05 1.31
CA ARG A 9 -5.48 -9.18 0.63
C ARG A 9 -6.50 -10.30 0.45
N ILE A 10 -6.53 -10.93 -0.73
CA ILE A 10 -7.49 -12.00 -1.04
C ILE A 10 -7.29 -13.28 -0.21
N PHE A 11 -6.07 -13.54 0.27
CA PHE A 11 -5.76 -14.74 1.05
C PHE A 11 -5.75 -14.51 2.56
N PRO A 12 -6.09 -15.56 3.36
CA PRO A 12 -6.58 -16.87 2.91
C PRO A 12 -8.04 -16.82 2.45
N GLU A 13 -8.35 -17.45 1.32
CA GLU A 13 -9.75 -17.58 0.87
C GLU A 13 -10.55 -18.47 1.84
N PRO A 14 -11.87 -18.22 2.00
CA PRO A 14 -12.67 -17.17 1.37
C PRO A 14 -12.69 -15.86 2.17
N LEU A 15 -11.96 -15.77 3.28
CA LEU A 15 -12.08 -14.69 4.25
C LEU A 15 -11.23 -13.46 3.89
N GLY A 16 -10.09 -13.70 3.24
CA GLY A 16 -9.06 -12.70 3.00
C GLY A 16 -8.46 -12.15 4.29
N THR A 17 -7.66 -11.10 4.15
CA THR A 17 -7.08 -10.33 5.25
C THR A 17 -7.41 -8.87 5.03
N THR A 18 -8.09 -8.24 5.99
CA THR A 18 -8.34 -6.79 5.98
C THR A 18 -7.31 -6.09 6.84
N TYR A 19 -6.85 -4.92 6.39
CA TYR A 19 -5.89 -4.09 7.10
C TYR A 19 -6.59 -2.80 7.56
N GLN A 20 -6.39 -2.47 8.83
CA GLN A 20 -6.85 -1.24 9.47
C GLN A 20 -5.66 -0.30 9.69
N ASP A 21 -5.93 0.84 10.34
CA ASP A 21 -4.92 1.84 10.69
C ASP A 21 -3.75 1.25 11.50
N TYR A 22 -4.04 0.49 12.55
CA TYR A 22 -3.00 -0.08 13.43
C TYR A 22 -2.08 -1.07 12.70
N ASP A 23 -2.57 -1.76 11.67
CA ASP A 23 -1.73 -2.64 10.84
C ASP A 23 -0.79 -1.80 9.96
N LEU A 24 -1.31 -0.73 9.35
CA LEU A 24 -0.55 0.14 8.46
C LEU A 24 0.42 1.08 9.19
N MET A 25 0.36 1.18 10.52
CA MET A 25 1.37 1.91 11.32
C MET A 25 2.68 1.12 11.44
N ASN A 26 2.64 -0.20 11.31
CA ASN A 26 3.82 -1.05 11.46
C ASN A 26 4.56 -1.20 10.13
N ARG A 27 5.79 -0.68 10.04
CA ARG A 27 6.62 -0.79 8.84
C ARG A 27 6.74 -2.23 8.31
N ALA A 28 6.94 -3.22 9.19
CA ALA A 28 7.12 -4.61 8.78
C ALA A 28 5.85 -5.23 8.17
N ASP A 29 4.67 -4.72 8.53
CA ASP A 29 3.41 -5.18 7.94
C ASP A 29 3.11 -4.43 6.64
N VAL A 30 3.57 -3.17 6.50
CA VAL A 30 3.54 -2.43 5.23
C VAL A 30 4.49 -3.06 4.19
N GLU A 31 5.69 -3.49 4.60
CA GLU A 31 6.63 -4.22 3.73
C GLU A 31 5.97 -5.46 3.13
N LYS A 32 5.38 -6.32 3.96
CA LYS A 32 4.64 -7.51 3.47
C LYS A 32 3.46 -7.13 2.59
N LEU A 33 2.74 -6.06 2.92
CA LEU A 33 1.61 -5.60 2.12
C LEU A 33 2.05 -5.19 0.72
N PHE A 34 3.20 -4.50 0.59
CA PHE A 34 3.78 -4.15 -0.70
C PHE A 34 4.18 -5.40 -1.49
N ASP A 35 4.80 -6.40 -0.86
CA ASP A 35 5.09 -7.69 -1.50
C ASP A 35 3.81 -8.34 -2.05
N TYR A 36 2.72 -8.31 -1.28
CA TYR A 36 1.44 -8.85 -1.73
C TYR A 36 0.81 -8.03 -2.86
N CYS A 37 0.97 -6.72 -2.85
CA CYS A 37 0.52 -5.85 -3.94
C CYS A 37 1.33 -6.10 -5.24
N GLN A 38 2.63 -6.33 -5.12
CA GLN A 38 3.52 -6.65 -6.24
C GLN A 38 3.06 -7.90 -7.01
N ILE A 39 2.57 -8.92 -6.29
CA ILE A 39 2.04 -10.16 -6.90
C ILE A 39 0.52 -10.14 -7.13
N LEU A 40 -0.12 -8.96 -7.04
CA LEU A 40 -1.57 -8.77 -7.28
C LEU A 40 -2.49 -9.51 -6.29
N GLU A 41 -2.00 -9.87 -5.10
CA GLU A 41 -2.80 -10.50 -4.05
C GLU A 41 -3.48 -9.49 -3.11
N ALA A 42 -2.97 -8.26 -3.07
CA ALA A 42 -3.50 -7.21 -2.22
C ALA A 42 -3.77 -5.91 -2.98
N MET A 43 -4.71 -5.13 -2.46
CA MET A 43 -5.03 -3.78 -2.92
C MET A 43 -5.06 -2.81 -1.75
N ILE A 44 -4.49 -1.63 -1.96
CA ILE A 44 -4.53 -0.51 -1.02
C ILE A 44 -5.57 0.48 -1.54
N SER A 45 -6.56 0.81 -0.71
CA SER A 45 -7.57 1.80 -1.07
C SER A 45 -6.97 3.22 -1.14
N ARG A 46 -7.68 4.16 -1.78
CA ARG A 46 -7.29 5.59 -1.76
C ARG A 46 -7.06 6.12 -0.34
N GLN A 47 -7.88 5.69 0.62
CA GLN A 47 -7.73 6.08 2.02
C GLN A 47 -6.54 5.42 2.71
N GLY A 48 -6.23 4.16 2.34
CA GLY A 48 -5.04 3.47 2.81
C GLY A 48 -3.76 4.16 2.35
N TRP A 49 -3.70 4.54 1.07
CA TRP A 49 -2.58 5.34 0.54
C TRP A 49 -2.43 6.69 1.26
N GLN A 50 -3.52 7.42 1.44
CA GLN A 50 -3.49 8.68 2.19
C GLN A 50 -2.98 8.49 3.62
N PHE A 51 -3.36 7.40 4.28
CA PHE A 51 -2.87 7.05 5.62
C PHE A 51 -1.37 6.74 5.60
N LEU A 52 -0.92 5.89 4.69
CA LEU A 52 0.49 5.51 4.55
C LEU A 52 1.38 6.73 4.30
N ILE A 53 0.98 7.61 3.37
CA ILE A 53 1.71 8.84 3.06
C ILE A 53 1.78 9.75 4.28
N ASN A 54 0.68 9.90 5.02
CA ASN A 54 0.65 10.76 6.21
C ASN A 54 1.47 10.19 7.39
N HIS A 55 1.50 8.87 7.57
CA HIS A 55 2.15 8.23 8.70
C HIS A 55 3.63 7.96 8.45
N HIS A 56 3.98 7.40 7.29
CA HIS A 56 5.34 6.99 6.96
C HIS A 56 6.10 8.02 6.13
N SER A 57 5.42 8.91 5.39
CA SER A 57 6.01 9.79 4.35
C SER A 57 6.51 9.06 3.11
N TYR A 58 6.60 9.76 1.99
CA TYR A 58 7.08 9.20 0.72
C TYR A 58 8.50 8.61 0.77
N PRO A 59 9.52 9.24 1.38
CA PRO A 59 10.86 8.65 1.45
C PRO A 59 10.89 7.27 2.12
N VAL A 60 10.14 7.07 3.20
CA VAL A 60 10.08 5.76 3.88
C VAL A 60 9.34 4.73 3.04
N LEU A 61 8.25 5.14 2.39
CA LEU A 61 7.51 4.26 1.48
C LEU A 61 8.34 3.88 0.25
N PHE A 62 9.23 4.76 -0.21
CA PHE A 62 10.19 4.47 -1.27
C PHE A 62 11.21 3.40 -0.83
N GLU A 63 11.79 3.52 0.37
CA GLU A 63 12.68 2.48 0.92
C GLU A 63 11.98 1.11 1.02
N ILE A 64 10.70 1.10 1.41
CA ILE A 64 9.89 -0.13 1.44
C ILE A 64 9.68 -0.67 0.03
N ASN A 65 9.36 0.23 -0.92
CA ASN A 65 9.21 -0.12 -2.33
C ASN A 65 10.46 -0.75 -2.92
N GLU A 66 11.66 -0.22 -2.63
CA GLU A 66 12.94 -0.80 -3.07
C GLU A 66 13.12 -2.25 -2.61
N GLY A 67 12.58 -2.62 -1.45
CA GLY A 67 12.61 -4.00 -0.96
C GLY A 67 11.62 -4.93 -1.67
N SER A 68 10.44 -4.42 -2.00
CA SER A 68 9.36 -5.18 -2.66
C SER A 68 9.46 -5.22 -4.19
N GLU A 69 10.14 -4.23 -4.78
CA GLU A 69 10.17 -3.95 -6.23
C GLU A 69 8.76 -3.83 -6.85
N TRP A 70 7.78 -3.30 -6.10
CA TRP A 70 6.42 -3.15 -6.61
C TRP A 70 6.34 -2.10 -7.73
N PHE A 71 6.87 -0.90 -7.49
CA PHE A 71 7.05 0.15 -8.49
C PHE A 71 8.51 0.16 -8.93
N ASP A 72 8.73 0.10 -10.25
CA ASP A 72 10.06 0.24 -10.86
C ASP A 72 10.43 1.72 -10.92
N CYS A 73 11.12 2.22 -9.88
CA CYS A 73 11.48 3.63 -9.72
C CYS A 73 12.93 3.76 -9.25
N GLU A 74 13.69 4.69 -9.84
CA GLU A 74 15.09 4.94 -9.47
C GLU A 74 15.26 6.11 -8.48
N SER A 75 14.17 6.84 -8.19
CA SER A 75 14.18 8.00 -7.29
C SER A 75 12.87 8.15 -6.52
N VAL A 76 12.94 8.91 -5.41
CA VAL A 76 11.75 9.26 -4.61
C VAL A 76 10.77 10.08 -5.45
N GLU A 77 11.25 10.95 -6.34
CA GLU A 77 10.40 11.77 -7.20
C GLU A 77 9.61 10.93 -8.23
N GLU A 78 10.25 9.94 -8.85
CA GLU A 78 9.57 8.97 -9.72
C GLU A 78 8.55 8.15 -8.95
N PHE A 79 8.91 7.69 -7.75
CA PHE A 79 8.01 6.95 -6.89
C PHE A 79 6.77 7.77 -6.49
N ILE A 80 6.93 9.05 -6.14
CA ILE A 80 5.80 9.95 -5.85
C ILE A 80 4.87 10.03 -7.07
N PHE A 81 5.44 10.26 -8.26
CA PHE A 81 4.66 10.36 -9.49
C PHE A 81 3.87 9.07 -9.77
N GLU A 82 4.53 7.91 -9.68
CA GLU A 82 3.91 6.60 -9.92
C GLU A 82 2.82 6.29 -8.87
N VAL A 83 3.06 6.59 -7.59
CA VAL A 83 2.07 6.39 -6.53
C VAL A 83 0.86 7.29 -6.74
N GLU A 84 1.04 8.57 -7.07
CA GLU A 84 -0.07 9.48 -7.34
C GLU A 84 -0.88 9.04 -8.57
N ALA A 85 -0.22 8.66 -9.66
CA ALA A 85 -0.87 8.11 -10.84
C ALA A 85 -1.62 6.80 -10.54
N HIS A 86 -1.04 5.92 -9.73
CA HIS A 86 -1.67 4.69 -9.27
C HIS A 86 -2.92 4.99 -8.45
N ILE A 87 -2.83 5.89 -7.46
CA ILE A 87 -3.97 6.33 -6.64
C ILE A 87 -5.10 6.86 -7.53
N ASP A 88 -4.77 7.70 -8.52
CA ASP A 88 -5.73 8.27 -9.46
C ASP A 88 -6.43 7.23 -10.34
N SER A 89 -5.76 6.11 -10.64
CA SER A 89 -6.34 5.00 -11.40
C SER A 89 -7.32 4.13 -10.58
N LEU A 90 -7.31 4.22 -9.25
CA LEU A 90 -8.17 3.40 -8.39
C LEU A 90 -9.66 3.74 -8.61
N PRO A 91 -10.58 2.76 -8.45
CA PRO A 91 -12.01 3.04 -8.49
C PRO A 91 -12.42 4.09 -7.43
N ILE A 92 -13.46 4.87 -7.76
CA ILE A 92 -14.07 5.89 -6.88
C ILE A 92 -14.94 5.20 -5.83
#